data_AF-A0A819F7S1-F1
#
_entry.id   AF-A0A819F7S1-F1
#
_cell.length_a   1.000
_cell.length_b   1.000
_cell.length_c   1.000
_cell.angle_alpha   90.00
_cell.angle_beta   90.00
_cell.angle_gamma   90.00
#
_symmetry.space_group_name_H-M   'P 1'
#
loop_
_entity.id
_entity.type
_entity.pdbx_description
1 polymer ?
#
loop_
_entity_poly.entity_id
_entity_poly.type
_entity_poly.pdbx_seq_one_letter_code
_entity_poly.pdbx_strand_id
1 'polypeptide(L)'
;MMGMLYAKVIPKQGGGDTLWVNMVELYNQELSSGMKEMLSKLTAEHSMIKSHKQSLQHDDNDDNKNNSSLTNHPVICEHGIPKEKYLYVNMSATTKINELNEEESNLLLKYLFSLVSKRPDLICRWKWSENDVCLWHQPTTQHYATANYWPQHRQMHRCAIMQRTEII
;
A
#
# COMPACT_ATOMS: atom_id res chain seq x y z
N MET A 1 -11.88 5.07 1.14
CA MET A 1 -11.35 5.02 2.52
C MET A 1 -10.11 5.89 2.57
N MET A 2 -10.02 6.78 3.55
CA MET A 2 -8.84 7.64 3.77
C MET A 2 -8.04 7.10 4.95
N GLY A 3 -6.72 7.19 4.88
CA GLY A 3 -5.86 7.05 6.04
C GLY A 3 -5.57 8.42 6.64
N MET A 4 -5.46 8.48 7.97
CA MET A 4 -4.98 9.65 8.69
C MET A 4 -3.90 9.24 9.68
N LEU A 5 -2.84 10.04 9.76
CA LEU A 5 -1.81 9.94 10.78
C LEU A 5 -1.63 11.29 11.47
N TYR A 6 -1.50 11.24 12.79
CA TYR A 6 -1.14 12.37 13.64
C TYR A 6 0.17 12.07 14.38
N ALA A 7 1.14 12.96 14.26
CA ALA A 7 2.47 12.83 14.86
C ALA A 7 2.47 13.31 16.31
N LYS A 8 2.53 12.38 17.27
CA LYS A 8 2.52 12.71 18.70
C LYS A 8 3.91 12.88 19.29
N VAL A 9 4.85 12.00 18.94
CA VAL A 9 6.25 12.07 19.38
C VAL A 9 7.13 11.72 18.19
N ILE A 10 8.05 12.63 17.83
CA ILE A 10 8.99 12.46 16.71
C ILE A 10 10.44 12.41 17.25
N PRO A 11 11.30 11.54 16.70
CA PRO A 11 12.73 11.48 17.02
C PRO A 11 13.43 12.83 16.83
N LYS A 12 14.10 13.33 17.87
CA LYS A 12 14.81 14.62 17.88
C LYS A 12 15.98 14.68 16.89
N GLN A 13 16.61 13.55 16.58
CA GLN A 13 17.73 13.49 15.63
C GLN A 13 17.28 13.11 14.21
N GLY A 14 15.97 13.10 13.95
CA GLY A 14 15.38 12.72 12.66
C GLY A 14 15.19 11.22 12.48
N GLY A 15 14.68 10.85 11.29
CA GLY A 15 14.24 9.49 10.98
C GLY A 15 12.76 9.26 11.32
N GLY A 16 12.23 8.11 10.93
CA GLY A 16 10.80 7.82 11.10
C GLY A 16 9.91 8.47 10.06
N ASP A 17 10.50 8.87 8.94
CA ASP A 17 9.83 9.41 7.77
C ASP A 17 8.86 8.39 7.20
N THR A 18 7.87 8.89 6.46
CA THR A 18 6.96 8.03 5.69
C THR A 18 7.06 8.37 4.21
N LEU A 19 7.22 7.32 3.41
CA LEU A 19 7.20 7.41 1.96
C LEU A 19 5.79 7.11 1.48
N TRP A 20 5.27 7.88 0.53
CA TRP A 20 4.07 7.55 -0.24
C TRP A 20 4.38 7.54 -1.72
N VAL A 21 3.77 6.61 -2.44
CA VAL A 21 3.87 6.48 -3.90
C VAL A 21 2.50 6.71 -4.50
N ASN A 22 2.42 7.54 -5.56
CA ASN A 22 1.19 7.72 -6.33
C ASN A 22 0.97 6.56 -7.31
N MET A 23 0.00 5.70 -7.03
CA MET A 23 -0.28 4.51 -7.85
C MET A 23 -1.10 4.81 -9.11
N VAL A 24 -1.79 5.96 -9.16
CA VAL A 24 -2.44 6.44 -10.39
C VAL A 24 -1.37 6.83 -11.40
N GLU A 25 -0.38 7.62 -10.95
CA GLU A 25 0.65 8.10 -11.86
C GLU A 25 1.62 6.99 -12.27
N LEU A 26 1.91 6.05 -11.37
CA LEU A 26 2.65 4.84 -11.71
C LEU A 26 1.92 4.04 -12.81
N TYR A 27 0.60 3.88 -12.70
CA TYR A 27 -0.21 3.23 -13.74
C TYR A 27 -0.13 3.99 -15.07
N ASN A 28 -0.28 5.32 -15.04
CA ASN A 28 -0.30 6.14 -16.24
C ASN A 28 1.02 6.10 -17.00
N GLN A 29 2.13 6.22 -16.28
CA GLN A 29 3.45 6.42 -16.88
C GLN A 29 4.22 5.13 -17.17
N GLU A 30 4.09 4.08 -16.34
CA GLU A 30 4.92 2.87 -16.47
C GLU A 30 4.28 1.77 -17.31
N LEU A 31 2.95 1.71 -17.35
CA LEU A 31 2.25 0.63 -18.04
C LEU A 31 1.97 1.02 -19.49
N SER A 32 2.49 0.21 -20.42
CA SER A 32 2.13 0.28 -21.83
C SER A 32 0.64 0.01 -22.03
N SER A 33 0.09 0.39 -23.19
CA SER A 33 -1.32 0.10 -23.53
C SER A 33 -1.64 -1.40 -23.45
N GLY A 34 -0.75 -2.26 -23.96
CA GLY A 34 -0.91 -3.71 -23.87
C GLY A 34 -0.91 -4.23 -22.43
N MET A 35 -0.03 -3.70 -21.57
CA MET A 35 -0.04 -4.05 -20.14
C MET A 35 -1.32 -3.58 -19.47
N LYS A 36 -1.77 -2.35 -19.74
CA LYS A 36 -3.03 -1.82 -19.20
C LYS A 36 -4.22 -2.68 -19.60
N GLU A 37 -4.29 -3.14 -20.85
CA GLU A 37 -5.35 -4.02 -21.34
C GLU A 37 -5.30 -5.40 -20.67
N MET A 38 -4.13 -6.03 -20.64
CA MET A 38 -3.95 -7.35 -20.02
C MET A 38 -4.34 -7.31 -18.54
N LEU A 39 -3.75 -6.38 -17.78
CA LEU A 39 -3.97 -6.27 -16.33
C LEU A 39 -5.40 -5.90 -15.96
N SER A 40 -6.15 -5.22 -16.85
CA SER A 40 -7.55 -4.87 -16.60
C SER A 40 -8.49 -6.09 -16.49
N LYS A 41 -8.04 -7.25 -16.95
CA LYS A 41 -8.79 -8.51 -16.95
C LYS A 41 -8.44 -9.40 -15.75
N LEU A 42 -7.49 -8.99 -14.91
CA LEU A 42 -6.92 -9.81 -13.85
C LEU A 42 -7.40 -9.40 -12.46
N THR A 43 -7.47 -10.37 -11.56
CA THR A 43 -7.69 -10.17 -10.13
C THR A 43 -6.51 -10.73 -9.33
N ALA A 44 -6.29 -10.17 -8.15
CA ALA A 44 -5.24 -10.58 -7.25
C ALA A 44 -5.80 -10.89 -5.86
N GLU A 45 -5.24 -11.91 -5.24
CA GLU A 45 -5.52 -12.28 -3.85
C GLU A 45 -4.63 -11.46 -2.90
N HIS A 46 -5.23 -10.97 -1.81
CA HIS A 46 -4.56 -10.22 -0.76
C HIS A 46 -4.75 -10.93 0.59
N SER A 47 -3.65 -11.09 1.33
CA SER A 47 -3.62 -11.72 2.64
C SER A 47 -3.22 -10.74 3.73
N MET A 48 -4.12 -10.54 4.69
CA MET A 48 -3.86 -9.74 5.90
C MET A 48 -2.77 -10.36 6.79
N ILE A 49 -2.65 -11.69 6.82
CA ILE A 49 -1.59 -12.38 7.57
C ILE A 49 -0.21 -12.03 7.01
N LYS A 50 -0.05 -11.99 5.68
CA LYS A 50 1.22 -11.61 5.05
C LYS A 50 1.63 -10.19 5.46
N SER A 51 0.67 -9.26 5.46
CA SER A 51 0.90 -7.88 5.91
C SER A 51 1.24 -7.80 7.39
N HIS A 52 0.60 -8.63 8.23
CA HIS A 52 0.79 -8.61 9.68
C HIS A 52 2.12 -9.24 10.10
N LYS A 53 2.51 -10.38 9.51
CA LYS A 53 3.80 -11.04 9.73
C LYS A 53 5.00 -10.17 9.31
N GLN A 54 4.85 -9.34 8.27
CA GLN A 54 5.89 -8.35 7.94
C GLN A 54 5.99 -7.22 9.00
N SER A 55 4.89 -6.88 9.68
CA SER A 55 4.88 -5.85 10.72
C SER A 55 5.33 -6.32 12.10
N LEU A 56 5.15 -7.62 12.40
CA LEU A 56 5.51 -8.24 13.67
C LEU A 56 6.67 -9.21 13.45
N GLN A 57 7.91 -8.71 13.47
CA GLN A 57 9.09 -9.58 13.57
C GLN A 57 9.36 -10.04 15.01
N HIS A 58 8.45 -9.83 15.98
CA HIS A 58 8.75 -9.98 17.42
C HIS A 58 7.69 -10.64 18.32
N ASP A 59 6.55 -11.12 17.82
CA ASP A 59 5.60 -11.88 18.66
C ASP A 59 5.22 -13.20 17.99
N ASP A 60 5.81 -14.29 18.48
CA ASP A 60 5.55 -15.69 18.09
C ASP A 60 4.28 -16.27 18.75
N ASN A 61 3.44 -15.44 19.35
CA ASN A 61 2.20 -15.87 19.98
C ASN A 61 1.00 -15.37 19.17
N ASP A 62 0.50 -16.17 18.23
CA ASP A 62 -0.86 -15.94 17.75
C ASP A 62 -1.56 -17.23 17.32
N ASP A 63 -2.45 -17.69 18.20
CA ASP A 63 -3.45 -18.74 17.98
C ASP A 63 -4.54 -18.33 16.95
N ASN A 64 -4.41 -17.17 16.28
CA ASN A 64 -5.31 -16.69 15.23
C ASN A 64 -5.03 -17.25 13.81
N LYS A 65 -4.60 -18.51 13.68
CA LYS A 65 -4.33 -19.12 12.37
C LYS A 65 -5.58 -19.26 11.46
N ASN A 66 -6.80 -19.09 11.98
CA ASN A 66 -8.03 -19.47 11.28
C ASN A 66 -8.92 -18.32 10.77
N ASN A 67 -8.51 -17.06 10.85
CA ASN A 67 -9.33 -15.95 10.33
C ASN A 67 -8.56 -15.04 9.35
N SER A 68 -7.78 -15.66 8.45
CA SER A 68 -7.21 -14.95 7.30
C SER A 68 -8.35 -14.53 6.37
N SER A 69 -8.76 -13.27 6.42
CA SER A 69 -9.58 -12.70 5.35
C SER A 69 -8.72 -12.58 4.09
N LEU A 70 -8.64 -13.66 3.32
CA LEU A 70 -8.21 -13.61 1.93
C LEU A 70 -9.26 -12.84 1.15
N THR A 71 -8.83 -11.84 0.40
CA THR A 71 -9.72 -10.98 -0.39
C THR A 71 -9.20 -10.91 -1.81
N ASN A 72 -10.12 -10.94 -2.78
CA ASN A 72 -9.78 -10.80 -4.19
C ASN A 72 -10.18 -9.42 -4.67
N HIS A 73 -9.25 -8.73 -5.34
CA HIS A 73 -9.46 -7.40 -5.89
C HIS A 73 -8.96 -7.34 -7.33
N PRO A 74 -9.54 -6.51 -8.21
CA PRO A 74 -8.97 -6.23 -9.52
C PRO A 74 -7.52 -5.74 -9.42
N VAL A 75 -6.66 -6.16 -10.34
CA VAL A 75 -5.28 -5.66 -10.42
C VAL A 75 -5.27 -4.18 -10.81
N ILE A 76 -6.19 -3.77 -11.67
CA ILE A 76 -6.46 -2.36 -11.99
C ILE A 76 -7.80 -1.97 -11.40
N CYS A 77 -7.80 -0.99 -10.50
CA CYS A 77 -8.99 -0.43 -9.87
C CYS A 77 -9.27 0.99 -10.38
N GLU A 78 -10.46 1.50 -10.11
CA GLU A 78 -10.89 2.86 -10.49
C GLU A 78 -11.43 3.61 -9.26
N HIS A 79 -11.12 4.91 -9.12
CA HIS A 79 -11.64 5.77 -8.05
C HIS A 79 -11.88 7.20 -8.53
N GLY A 80 -12.79 7.94 -7.87
CA GLY A 80 -12.99 9.38 -8.09
C GLY A 80 -13.99 9.74 -9.19
N ILE A 81 -14.18 11.04 -9.40
CA ILE A 81 -14.97 11.65 -10.49
C ILE A 81 -14.15 12.83 -11.06
N PRO A 82 -13.64 12.76 -12.31
CA PRO A 82 -13.68 11.60 -13.21
C PRO A 82 -12.93 10.40 -12.62
N LYS A 83 -13.25 9.20 -13.10
CA LYS A 83 -12.62 7.97 -12.62
C LYS A 83 -11.16 7.90 -13.05
N GLU A 84 -10.26 7.79 -12.08
CA GLU A 84 -8.84 7.53 -12.29
C GLU A 84 -8.52 6.05 -12.08
N LYS A 85 -7.72 5.48 -12.98
CA LYS A 85 -7.25 4.10 -12.88
C LYS A 85 -5.95 4.03 -12.08
N TYR A 86 -5.81 2.99 -11.27
CA TYR A 86 -4.60 2.76 -10.49
C TYR A 86 -4.28 1.27 -10.36
N LEU A 87 -3.00 0.97 -10.20
CA LEU A 87 -2.50 -0.38 -9.94
C LEU A 87 -2.71 -0.75 -8.46
N TYR A 88 -3.42 -1.84 -8.20
CA TYR A 88 -3.81 -2.28 -6.86
C TYR A 88 -3.17 -3.62 -6.47
N VAL A 89 -1.84 -3.67 -6.50
CA VAL A 89 -1.05 -4.80 -5.99
C VAL A 89 0.11 -4.28 -5.17
N ASN A 90 0.48 -4.95 -4.07
CA ASN A 90 1.61 -4.54 -3.24
C ASN A 90 2.34 -5.75 -2.63
N MET A 91 3.62 -5.54 -2.34
CA MET A 91 4.52 -6.61 -1.88
C MET A 91 4.13 -7.16 -0.50
N SER A 92 3.49 -6.36 0.36
CA SER A 92 3.16 -6.75 1.73
C SER A 92 1.90 -7.59 1.85
N ALA A 93 0.91 -7.41 0.98
CA ALA A 93 -0.38 -8.09 1.07
C ALA A 93 -0.69 -9.01 -0.10
N THR A 94 -0.31 -8.66 -1.34
CA THR A 94 -0.69 -9.45 -2.53
C THR A 94 0.05 -10.78 -2.57
N THR A 95 -0.67 -11.88 -2.73
CA THR A 95 -0.14 -13.27 -2.70
C THR A 95 -0.09 -13.92 -4.07
N LYS A 96 -1.11 -13.74 -4.91
CA LYS A 96 -1.17 -14.32 -6.26
C LYS A 96 -2.07 -13.51 -7.20
N ILE A 97 -1.89 -13.70 -8.49
CA ILE A 97 -2.83 -13.30 -9.55
C ILE A 97 -3.66 -14.53 -9.90
N ASN A 98 -4.99 -14.41 -9.86
CA ASN A 98 -5.89 -15.55 -9.83
C ASN A 98 -6.04 -16.26 -11.19
N GLU A 99 -5.89 -15.53 -12.28
CA GLU A 99 -6.10 -16.04 -13.64
C GLU A 99 -4.81 -16.59 -14.27
N LEU A 100 -3.70 -16.58 -13.55
CA LEU A 100 -2.40 -17.06 -14.01
C LEU A 100 -1.97 -18.27 -13.20
N ASN A 101 -1.13 -19.12 -13.79
CA ASN A 101 -0.46 -20.15 -13.00
C ASN A 101 0.54 -19.52 -12.01
N GLU A 102 1.05 -20.31 -11.07
CA GLU A 102 1.91 -19.81 -10.00
C GLU A 102 3.19 -19.14 -10.51
N GLU A 103 3.86 -19.73 -11.51
CA GLU A 103 5.10 -19.19 -12.07
C GLU A 103 4.87 -17.85 -12.78
N GLU A 104 3.83 -17.79 -13.61
CA GLU A 104 3.40 -16.58 -14.32
C GLU A 104 3.00 -15.47 -13.34
N SER A 105 2.18 -15.81 -12.33
CA SER A 105 1.77 -14.90 -11.26
C SER A 105 2.98 -14.33 -10.53
N ASN A 106 3.94 -15.18 -10.14
CA ASN A 106 5.14 -14.75 -9.42
C ASN A 106 6.02 -13.82 -10.26
N LEU A 107 6.23 -14.16 -11.53
CA LEU A 107 7.00 -13.33 -12.47
C LEU A 107 6.32 -11.96 -12.65
N LEU A 108 5.01 -11.95 -12.89
CA LEU A 108 4.27 -10.72 -13.12
C LEU A 108 4.21 -9.84 -11.86
N LEU A 109 3.92 -10.41 -10.68
CA LEU A 109 3.92 -9.66 -9.42
C LEU A 109 5.31 -9.07 -9.12
N LYS A 110 6.39 -9.83 -9.34
CA LYS A 110 7.76 -9.32 -9.18
C LYS A 110 8.03 -8.13 -10.10
N TYR A 111 7.59 -8.21 -11.35
CA TYR A 111 7.69 -7.08 -12.28
C TYR A 111 6.90 -5.87 -11.78
N LEU A 112 5.63 -6.04 -11.40
CA LEU A 112 4.76 -4.96 -10.93
C LEU A 112 5.28 -4.29 -9.66
N PHE A 113 5.79 -5.06 -8.70
CA PHE A 113 6.41 -4.50 -7.49
C PHE A 113 7.68 -3.71 -7.81
N SER A 114 8.44 -4.13 -8.82
CA SER A 114 9.67 -3.42 -9.22
C SER A 114 9.42 -2.02 -9.78
N LEU A 115 8.21 -1.75 -10.29
CA LEU A 115 7.88 -0.44 -10.88
C LEU A 115 8.00 0.69 -9.85
N VAL A 116 7.59 0.44 -8.60
CA VAL A 116 7.67 1.43 -7.51
C VAL A 116 9.11 1.89 -7.30
N SER A 117 10.06 0.95 -7.23
CA SER A 117 11.48 1.26 -7.00
C SER A 117 12.15 1.98 -8.17
N LYS A 118 11.59 1.92 -9.37
CA LYS A 118 12.13 2.59 -10.57
C LYS A 118 11.71 4.06 -10.68
N ARG A 119 10.74 4.49 -9.86
CA ARG A 119 10.10 5.81 -9.95
C ARG A 119 10.22 6.63 -8.68
N PRO A 120 11.46 6.99 -8.26
CA PRO A 120 11.67 7.83 -7.08
C PRO A 120 11.02 9.21 -7.21
N ASP A 121 10.80 9.70 -8.43
CA ASP A 121 10.11 10.94 -8.74
C ASP A 121 8.60 10.90 -8.46
N LEU A 122 8.00 9.70 -8.33
CA LEU A 122 6.62 9.52 -7.89
C LEU A 122 6.50 9.31 -6.36
N ILE A 123 7.63 9.33 -5.64
CA ILE A 123 7.68 9.11 -4.20
C ILE A 123 7.73 10.44 -3.47
N CYS A 124 6.71 10.70 -2.65
CA CYS A 124 6.75 11.75 -1.64
C CYS A 124 7.38 11.19 -0.36
N ARG A 125 8.44 11.84 0.14
CA ARG A 125 9.01 11.56 1.46
C ARG A 125 8.59 12.65 2.44
N TRP A 126 7.71 12.31 3.37
CA TRP A 126 7.34 13.22 4.45
C TRP A 126 8.27 13.04 5.63
N LYS A 127 8.96 14.13 5.99
CA LYS A 127 9.67 14.25 7.26
C LYS A 127 8.71 14.82 8.28
N TRP A 128 8.42 14.04 9.31
CA TRP A 128 7.44 14.42 10.32
C TRP A 128 7.96 15.50 11.25
N SER A 129 7.08 16.42 11.62
CA SER A 129 7.21 17.30 12.78
C SER A 129 6.16 16.95 13.83
N GLU A 130 6.40 17.32 15.09
CA GLU A 130 5.41 17.13 16.15
C GLU A 130 4.13 17.91 15.82
N ASN A 131 2.98 17.26 16.00
CA ASN A 131 1.64 17.72 15.67
C ASN A 131 1.26 17.74 14.19
N ASP A 132 2.13 17.28 13.28
CA ASP A 132 1.74 17.08 11.88
C ASP A 132 0.54 16.15 11.76
N VAL A 133 -0.37 16.49 10.85
CA VAL A 133 -1.48 15.64 10.41
C VAL A 133 -1.32 15.36 8.92
N CYS A 134 -1.30 14.09 8.53
CA CYS A 134 -1.32 13.68 7.14
C CYS A 134 -2.60 12.90 6.85
N LEU A 135 -3.25 13.24 5.74
CA LEU A 135 -4.39 12.54 5.17
C LEU A 135 -4.00 12.03 3.79
N TRP A 136 -4.38 10.80 3.47
CA TRP A 136 -4.11 10.23 2.14
C TRP A 136 -5.18 9.23 1.70
N HIS A 137 -5.34 9.08 0.39
CA HIS A 137 -6.21 8.05 -0.18
C HIS A 137 -5.53 6.70 -0.15
N GLN A 138 -6.10 5.79 0.65
CA GLN A 138 -5.45 4.54 1.00
C GLN A 138 -5.37 3.55 -0.17
N PRO A 139 -6.38 3.43 -1.06
CA PRO A 139 -6.28 2.57 -2.24
C PRO A 139 -5.34 3.06 -3.34
N THR A 140 -5.27 4.38 -3.60
CA THR A 140 -4.49 4.94 -4.72
C THR A 140 -3.04 5.26 -4.34
N THR A 141 -2.63 4.95 -3.11
CA THR A 141 -1.26 5.15 -2.65
C THR A 141 -0.72 3.90 -1.99
N GLN A 142 0.58 3.69 -2.14
CA GLN A 142 1.33 2.78 -1.27
C GLN A 142 2.18 3.60 -0.33
N HIS A 143 2.44 3.07 0.87
CA HIS A 143 3.25 3.76 1.85
C HIS A 143 4.22 2.83 2.56
N TYR A 144 5.34 3.41 2.99
CA TYR A 144 6.39 2.71 3.71
C TYR A 144 6.89 3.57 4.87
N ALA A 145 6.87 3.01 6.08
CA ALA A 145 7.42 3.65 7.27
C ALA A 145 8.92 3.33 7.39
N THR A 146 9.77 4.35 7.46
CA THR A 146 11.21 4.16 7.62
C THR A 146 11.56 3.90 9.09
N ALA A 147 12.21 2.78 9.39
CA ALA A 147 12.58 2.37 10.75
C ALA A 147 14.01 2.81 11.14
N ASN A 148 14.42 4.02 10.74
CA ASN A 148 15.81 4.51 10.85
C ASN A 148 16.03 5.47 12.04
N TYR A 149 15.31 5.27 13.14
CA TYR A 149 15.31 6.19 14.29
C TYR A 149 15.62 5.51 15.63
N TRP A 150 15.97 4.22 15.64
CA TRP A 150 16.40 3.54 16.86
C TRP A 150 17.65 4.22 17.45
N PRO A 151 17.76 4.41 18.78
CA PRO A 151 16.86 3.95 19.85
C PRO A 151 15.79 4.98 20.28
N GLN A 152 15.54 6.03 19.49
CA GLN A 152 14.61 7.08 19.90
C GLN A 152 13.16 6.62 19.84
N HIS A 153 12.37 7.11 20.79
CA HIS A 153 10.94 6.84 20.85
C HIS A 153 10.20 7.62 19.75
N ARG A 154 9.24 6.95 19.10
CA ARG A 154 8.34 7.53 18.10
C ARG A 154 6.92 7.05 18.37
N GLN A 155 5.96 7.98 18.37
CA GLN A 155 4.55 7.68 18.58
C GLN A 155 3.69 8.41 17.56
N MET A 156 2.84 7.66 16.88
CA MET A 156 1.86 8.15 15.91
C MET A 156 0.47 7.66 16.31
N HIS A 157 -0.56 8.47 16.07
CA HIS A 157 -1.95 8.02 16.13
C HIS A 157 -2.47 7.83 14.71
N ARG A 158 -3.15 6.71 14.46
CA ARG A 158 -3.72 6.38 13.14
C ARG A 158 -5.23 6.27 13.23
N CYS A 159 -5.92 6.84 12.25
CA CYS A 159 -7.35 6.63 12.03
C CYS A 159 -7.59 6.17 10.59
N ALA A 160 -8.56 5.28 10.40
CA ALA A 160 -9.09 4.91 9.09
C ALA A 160 -10.47 5.55 8.93
N ILE A 161 -10.62 6.42 7.94
CA ILE A 161 -11.86 7.14 7.67
C ILE A 161 -12.61 6.38 6.58
N MET A 162 -13.72 5.77 6.97
CA MET A 162 -14.65 5.16 6.03
C MET A 162 -15.56 6.23 5.46
N GLN A 163 -15.59 6.35 4.13
CA GLN A 163 -16.54 7.22 3.47
C GLN A 163 -17.90 6.52 3.53
N ARG A 164 -18.89 7.18 4.11
CA ARG A 164 -20.27 6.71 4.09
C ARG A 164 -20.86 7.10 2.75
N THR A 165 -21.18 6.13 1.91
CA THR A 165 -21.96 6.39 0.69
C THR A 165 -23.43 6.44 1.10
N GLU A 166 -23.92 7.61 1.47
CA GLU A 166 -25.36 7.84 1.54
C GLU A 166 -25.87 8.00 0.11
N ILE A 167 -26.70 7.06 -0.33
CA ILE A 167 -27.49 7.20 -1.55
C ILE A 167 -28.55 8.26 -1.22
N ILE A 168 -28.44 9.44 -1.83
CA ILE A 168 -29.52 10.43 -1.90
C ILE A 168 -30.35 10.13 -3.14
#